data_AF-A0A522W730-F1
#
_entry.id   AF-A0A522W730-F1
#
_cell.length_a   1.000
_cell.length_b   1.000
_cell.length_c   1.000
_cell.angle_alpha   90.00
_cell.angle_beta   90.00
_cell.angle_gamma   90.00
#
_symmetry.space_group_name_H-M   'P 1'
#
loop_
_entity.id
_entity.type
_entity.pdbx_description
1 polymer ?
#
loop_
_entity_poly.entity_id
_entity_poly.type
_entity_poly.pdbx_seq_one_letter_code
_entity_poly.pdbx_strand_id
1 'polypeptide(L)'
;MRLLIVLAATFLVLNIGIWGLYFFGKDMIKIPEIPAVPKELSFEKPQPQIKLDLPIPEGEKAVLVKKGKTRGLDGIETMVVAEELASKTYHLMIFDNQKTLIFEDKNTLMLPDKILLQVYEGDSHPSFYLSFPGSIPGYHLKWNGYQYIVPENEKDLM
;
A
#
# COMPACT_ATOMS: atom_id res chain seq x y z
N MET A 1 -64.11 26.44 55.05
CA MET A 1 -64.03 27.02 53.70
C MET A 1 -62.60 27.38 53.26
N ARG A 2 -61.78 28.04 54.11
CA ARG A 2 -60.39 28.43 53.75
C ARG A 2 -59.42 27.27 53.49
N LEU A 3 -59.53 26.16 54.24
CA LEU A 3 -58.64 24.99 54.10
C LEU A 3 -58.77 24.29 52.73
N LEU A 4 -59.99 24.17 52.21
CA LEU A 4 -60.26 23.56 50.91
C LEU A 4 -59.69 24.37 49.75
N ILE A 5 -59.70 25.70 49.86
CA ILE A 5 -59.14 26.60 48.85
C ILE A 5 -57.61 26.48 48.82
N VAL A 6 -56.97 26.39 49.98
CA VAL A 6 -55.51 26.20 50.07
C VAL A 6 -55.10 24.85 49.48
N LEU A 7 -55.82 23.77 49.82
CA LEU A 7 -55.59 22.43 49.26
C LEU A 7 -55.73 22.40 47.74
N ALA A 8 -56.78 23.02 47.20
CA ALA A 8 -56.99 23.12 45.76
C ALA A 8 -55.88 23.93 45.05
N ALA A 9 -55.44 25.04 45.65
CA ALA A 9 -54.35 25.84 45.11
C ALA A 9 -53.01 25.07 45.11
N THR A 10 -52.66 24.37 46.20
CA THR A 10 -51.46 23.53 46.24
C THR A 10 -51.50 22.40 45.23
N PHE A 11 -52.66 21.77 45.03
CA PHE A 11 -52.81 20.68 44.05
C PHE A 11 -52.63 21.19 42.61
N LEU A 12 -53.15 22.38 42.32
CA LEU A 12 -53.00 23.02 41.02
C LEU A 12 -51.54 23.40 40.74
N VAL A 13 -50.84 23.97 41.72
CA VAL A 13 -49.40 24.33 41.62
C VAL A 13 -48.53 23.10 41.41
N LEU A 14 -48.79 22.01 42.13
CA LEU A 14 -48.07 20.74 41.96
C LEU A 14 -48.27 20.15 40.56
N ASN A 15 -49.49 20.16 40.04
CA ASN A 15 -49.78 19.66 38.70
C ASN A 15 -49.11 20.50 37.61
N ILE A 16 -49.12 21.84 37.73
CA ILE A 16 -48.46 22.72 36.77
C ILE A 16 -46.93 22.48 36.77
N GLY A 17 -46.32 22.28 37.94
CA GLY A 17 -44.89 21.98 38.04
C GLY A 17 -44.50 20.67 37.35
N ILE A 18 -45.30 19.60 37.54
CA ILE A 18 -45.07 18.29 36.93
C ILE A 18 -45.25 18.36 35.40
N TRP A 19 -46.30 19.03 34.93
CA TRP A 19 -46.54 19.20 33.49
C TRP A 19 -45.48 20.09 32.83
N GLY A 20 -45.00 21.12 33.53
CA GLY A 20 -43.90 21.97 33.07
C GLY A 20 -42.58 21.19 32.89
N LEU A 21 -42.24 20.32 33.84
CA LEU A 21 -41.08 19.44 33.72
C LEU A 21 -41.24 18.42 32.59
N TYR A 22 -42.45 17.90 32.35
CA TYR A 22 -42.71 16.95 31.28
C TYR A 22 -42.64 17.57 29.88
N PHE A 23 -43.17 18.80 29.71
CA PHE A 23 -43.16 19.50 28.42
C PHE A 23 -41.82 20.18 28.11
N PHE A 24 -41.16 20.80 29.10
CA PHE A 24 -39.94 21.57 28.86
C PHE A 24 -38.66 20.81 29.25
N GLY A 25 -38.74 19.71 30.01
CA GLY A 25 -37.58 18.93 30.43
C GLY A 25 -36.93 18.10 29.31
N LYS A 26 -37.67 17.78 28.24
CA LYS A 26 -37.11 17.04 27.09
C LYS A 26 -36.11 17.85 26.28
N ASP A 27 -36.25 19.17 26.23
CA ASP A 27 -35.40 20.05 25.42
C ASP A 27 -34.15 20.56 26.16
N MET A 28 -34.03 20.31 27.48
CA MET A 28 -32.90 20.79 28.29
C MET A 28 -31.68 19.86 28.27
N ILE A 29 -31.76 18.66 27.70
CA ILE A 29 -30.61 17.78 27.52
C ILE A 29 -30.16 17.84 26.05
N LYS A 30 -29.53 18.96 25.68
CA LYS A 30 -28.63 18.95 24.52
C LYS A 30 -27.40 18.16 24.94
N ILE A 31 -27.38 16.86 24.63
CA ILE A 31 -26.12 16.11 24.61
C ILE A 31 -25.26 16.80 23.55
N PRO A 32 -24.12 17.40 23.90
CA PRO A 32 -23.23 17.94 22.88
C PRO A 32 -22.87 16.78 21.95
N GLU A 33 -23.15 16.94 20.65
CA GLU A 33 -22.73 15.99 19.63
C GLU A 33 -21.24 15.75 19.80
N ILE A 34 -20.89 14.51 20.13
CA ILE A 34 -19.51 14.05 20.14
C ILE A 34 -19.00 14.31 18.73
N PRO A 35 -17.93 15.11 18.52
CA PRO A 35 -17.43 15.36 17.19
C PRO A 35 -17.14 14.01 16.53
N ALA A 36 -17.62 13.87 15.29
CA ALA A 36 -17.45 12.68 14.48
C ALA A 36 -16.04 12.12 14.64
N VAL A 37 -15.96 10.81 14.87
CA VAL A 37 -14.74 10.00 14.95
C VAL A 37 -13.63 10.66 14.12
N PRO A 38 -12.43 10.91 14.70
CA PRO A 38 -11.36 11.57 13.97
C PRO A 38 -11.22 10.91 12.61
N LYS A 39 -11.48 11.69 11.55
CA LYS A 39 -11.29 11.27 10.17
C LYS A 39 -9.89 10.68 10.11
N GLU A 40 -9.75 9.38 9.80
CA GLU A 40 -8.45 8.75 9.69
C GLU A 40 -7.60 9.64 8.78
N LEU A 41 -6.60 10.29 9.36
CA LEU A 41 -5.59 10.99 8.59
C LEU A 41 -4.82 9.87 7.90
N SER A 42 -5.26 9.52 6.69
CA SER A 42 -4.44 8.73 5.79
C SER A 42 -3.24 9.59 5.43
N PHE A 43 -2.20 9.51 6.26
CA PHE A 43 -0.87 9.90 5.86
C PHE A 43 -0.51 8.94 4.72
N GLU A 44 -0.84 9.30 3.49
CA GLU A 44 -0.10 8.80 2.34
C GLU A 44 1.35 9.14 2.64
N LYS A 45 2.10 8.16 3.15
CA LYS A 45 3.55 8.30 3.31
C LYS A 45 4.04 8.81 1.97
N PRO A 46 4.78 9.93 1.91
CA PRO A 46 5.32 10.40 0.65
C PRO A 46 6.11 9.24 0.06
N GLN A 47 5.62 8.70 -1.07
CA GLN A 47 6.29 7.60 -1.73
C GLN A 47 7.70 8.11 -2.06
N PRO A 48 8.76 7.43 -1.60
CA PRO A 48 10.12 7.87 -1.86
C PRO A 48 10.30 7.99 -3.37
N GLN A 49 10.54 9.22 -3.85
CA GLN A 49 10.86 9.44 -5.26
C GLN A 49 12.26 8.87 -5.51
N ILE A 50 12.32 7.70 -6.14
CA ILE A 50 13.57 7.06 -6.53
C ILE A 50 14.18 7.91 -7.65
N LYS A 51 15.25 8.66 -7.33
CA LYS A 51 16.07 9.33 -8.35
C LYS A 51 16.91 8.29 -9.06
N LEU A 52 16.49 7.90 -10.26
CA LEU A 52 17.13 6.87 -11.05
C LEU A 52 17.71 7.48 -12.33
N ASP A 53 19.03 7.38 -12.48
CA ASP A 53 19.76 7.80 -13.68
C ASP A 53 19.89 6.61 -14.65
N LEU A 54 18.73 6.11 -15.10
CA LEU A 54 18.58 5.03 -16.08
C LEU A 54 17.53 5.44 -17.12
N PRO A 55 17.64 4.97 -18.37
CA PRO A 55 16.71 5.32 -19.44
C PRO A 55 15.39 4.55 -19.29
N ILE A 56 14.56 4.96 -18.34
CA ILE A 56 13.20 4.43 -18.16
C ILE A 56 12.27 5.04 -19.23
N PRO A 57 11.43 4.24 -19.90
CA PRO A 57 10.49 4.74 -20.90
C PRO A 57 9.56 5.84 -20.39
N GLU A 58 9.18 6.77 -21.27
CA GLU A 58 8.19 7.81 -20.94
C GLU A 58 6.83 7.19 -20.62
N GLY A 59 6.18 7.65 -19.54
CA GLY A 59 4.90 7.10 -19.08
C GLY A 59 5.03 5.93 -18.09
N GLU A 60 6.24 5.49 -17.79
CA GLU A 60 6.53 4.52 -16.74
C GLU A 60 7.16 5.18 -15.51
N LYS A 61 6.91 4.61 -14.33
CA LYS A 61 7.49 5.07 -13.06
C LYS A 61 8.21 3.93 -12.37
N ALA A 62 9.51 4.08 -12.11
CA ALA A 62 10.27 3.12 -11.32
C ALA A 62 9.70 3.00 -9.89
N VAL A 63 9.32 1.79 -9.50
CA VAL A 63 8.74 1.48 -8.18
C VAL A 63 9.69 0.68 -7.31
N LEU A 64 10.46 -0.25 -7.88
CA LEU A 64 11.49 -1.01 -7.17
C LEU A 64 12.80 -1.00 -7.95
N VAL A 65 13.91 -0.91 -7.21
CA VAL A 65 15.25 -0.94 -7.79
C VAL A 65 16.17 -1.78 -6.91
N LYS A 66 16.96 -2.65 -7.53
CA LYS A 66 17.98 -3.44 -6.84
C LYS A 66 19.24 -3.54 -7.68
N LYS A 67 20.38 -3.32 -7.04
CA LYS A 67 21.71 -3.49 -7.63
C LYS A 67 22.32 -4.80 -7.15
N GLY A 68 23.03 -5.52 -8.03
CA GLY A 68 23.71 -6.76 -7.70
C GLY A 68 24.77 -7.16 -8.72
N LYS A 69 25.76 -7.97 -8.29
CA LYS A 69 26.76 -8.59 -9.16
C LYS A 69 26.27 -9.98 -9.53
N THR A 70 25.48 -10.08 -10.59
CA THR A 70 24.74 -11.31 -10.96
C THR A 70 25.35 -12.05 -12.14
N ARG A 71 26.15 -11.37 -12.97
CA ARG A 71 26.84 -11.99 -14.12
C ARG A 71 28.23 -12.53 -13.80
N GLY A 72 28.72 -12.37 -12.56
CA GLY A 72 30.07 -12.78 -12.16
C GLY A 72 31.21 -11.90 -12.68
N LEU A 73 30.96 -11.01 -13.65
CA LEU A 73 31.88 -9.98 -14.13
C LEU A 73 31.99 -8.84 -13.11
N ASP A 74 33.04 -8.02 -13.16
CA ASP A 74 33.23 -6.84 -12.28
C ASP A 74 32.22 -5.70 -12.49
N GLY A 75 31.12 -5.95 -13.20
CA GLY A 75 29.99 -5.05 -13.33
C GLY A 75 28.95 -5.24 -12.22
N ILE A 76 28.28 -4.16 -11.86
CA ILE A 76 27.06 -4.19 -11.04
C ILE A 76 25.89 -3.96 -11.98
N GLU A 77 24.98 -4.93 -12.05
CA GLU A 77 23.72 -4.78 -12.76
C GLU A 77 22.66 -4.14 -11.87
N THR A 78 21.71 -3.45 -12.50
CA THR A 78 20.58 -2.82 -11.82
C THR A 78 19.28 -3.37 -12.38
N MET A 79 18.54 -4.10 -11.56
CA MET A 79 17.16 -4.47 -11.85
C MET A 79 16.22 -3.34 -11.43
N VAL A 80 15.26 -3.03 -12.29
CA VAL A 80 14.21 -2.03 -12.09
C VAL A 80 12.88 -2.70 -12.37
N VAL A 81 11.92 -2.50 -11.47
CA VAL A 81 10.50 -2.72 -11.74
C VAL A 81 9.88 -1.35 -11.92
N ALA A 82 9.28 -1.09 -13.08
CA ALA A 82 8.54 0.11 -13.37
C ALA A 82 7.05 -0.19 -13.51
N GLU A 83 6.20 0.74 -13.09
CA GLU A 83 4.76 0.67 -13.26
C GLU A 83 4.37 1.52 -14.48
N GLU A 84 3.63 0.92 -15.42
CA GLU A 84 3.05 1.63 -16.56
C GLU A 84 1.77 2.35 -16.10
N LEU A 85 1.77 3.69 -16.17
CA LEU A 85 0.69 4.50 -15.60
C LEU A 85 -0.67 4.31 -16.28
N ALA A 86 -0.66 3.94 -17.56
CA ALA A 86 -1.87 3.79 -18.37
C ALA A 86 -2.59 2.45 -18.14
N SER A 87 -1.84 1.36 -17.99
CA SER A 87 -2.33 -0.02 -17.99
C SER A 87 -2.30 -0.67 -16.60
N LYS A 88 -1.55 -0.10 -15.64
CA LYS A 88 -1.21 -0.70 -14.34
C LYS A 88 -0.50 -2.06 -14.45
N THR A 89 0.20 -2.30 -15.55
CA THR A 89 1.13 -3.43 -15.66
C THR A 89 2.50 -3.03 -15.14
N TYR A 90 3.34 -4.03 -14.90
CA TYR A 90 4.70 -3.85 -14.43
C TYR A 90 5.70 -4.28 -15.48
N HIS A 91 6.71 -3.44 -15.67
CA HIS A 91 7.78 -3.61 -16.61
C HIS A 91 9.07 -3.93 -15.84
N LEU A 92 9.59 -5.14 -16.07
CA LEU A 92 10.84 -5.60 -15.51
C LEU A 92 11.98 -5.29 -16.46
N MET A 93 13.00 -4.60 -15.97
CA MET A 93 14.19 -4.24 -16.74
C MET A 93 15.44 -4.57 -15.95
N ILE A 94 16.48 -5.07 -16.62
CA ILE A 94 17.82 -5.16 -16.05
C ILE A 94 18.78 -4.37 -16.93
N PHE A 95 19.56 -3.50 -16.29
CA PHE A 95 20.60 -2.70 -16.92
C PHE A 95 21.98 -3.15 -16.45
N ASP A 96 22.97 -3.12 -17.35
CA ASP A 96 24.37 -3.33 -16.99
C ASP A 96 25.00 -2.10 -16.31
N ASN A 97 26.31 -2.18 -16.02
CA ASN A 97 27.08 -1.08 -15.44
C ASN A 97 27.25 0.14 -16.37
N GLN A 98 27.02 -0.03 -17.67
CA GLN A 98 27.03 1.03 -18.69
C GLN A 98 25.63 1.62 -18.92
N LYS A 99 24.63 1.18 -18.13
CA LYS A 99 23.21 1.54 -18.27
C LYS A 99 22.56 1.01 -19.55
N THR A 100 23.14 -0.01 -20.16
CA THR A 100 22.56 -0.70 -21.32
C THR A 100 21.50 -1.68 -20.85
N LEU A 101 20.32 -1.67 -21.48
CA LEU A 101 19.26 -2.64 -21.22
C LEU A 101 19.70 -4.03 -21.71
N ILE A 102 19.68 -5.02 -20.82
CA ILE A 102 20.12 -6.40 -21.09
C ILE A 102 19.05 -7.45 -20.81
N PHE A 103 17.92 -7.04 -20.24
CA PHE A 103 16.72 -7.87 -20.07
C PHE A 103 15.49 -6.95 -19.99
N GLU A 104 14.39 -7.38 -20.61
CA GLU A 104 13.12 -6.66 -20.66
C GLU A 104 11.96 -7.66 -20.59
N ASP A 105 10.98 -7.43 -19.71
CA ASP A 105 9.70 -8.15 -19.70
C ASP A 105 8.54 -7.23 -19.29
N LYS A 106 7.56 -7.07 -20.19
CA LYS A 106 6.38 -6.20 -20.04
C LYS A 106 5.11 -6.96 -19.63
N ASN A 107 5.19 -8.27 -19.46
CA ASN A 107 4.02 -9.12 -19.22
C ASN A 107 3.69 -9.29 -17.74
N THR A 108 4.45 -8.65 -16.84
CA THR A 108 4.25 -8.82 -15.41
C THR A 108 3.00 -8.07 -14.94
N LEU A 109 1.99 -8.81 -14.48
CA LEU A 109 0.72 -8.26 -14.01
C LEU A 109 0.73 -7.89 -12.52
N MET A 110 1.72 -8.36 -11.77
CA MET A 110 1.79 -8.20 -10.32
C MET A 110 3.07 -7.49 -9.88
N LEU A 111 2.94 -6.55 -8.94
CA LEU A 111 4.08 -5.90 -8.32
C LEU A 111 4.76 -6.87 -7.35
N PRO A 112 6.06 -7.18 -7.50
CA PRO A 112 6.81 -7.84 -6.44
C PRO A 112 6.85 -6.96 -5.18
N ASP A 113 6.83 -7.56 -3.99
CA ASP A 113 7.05 -6.83 -2.73
C ASP A 113 8.50 -6.36 -2.63
N LYS A 114 9.43 -7.23 -3.03
CA LYS A 114 10.87 -7.02 -2.90
C LYS A 114 11.62 -7.72 -4.02
N ILE A 115 12.74 -7.12 -4.39
CA ILE A 115 13.78 -7.74 -5.20
C ILE A 115 14.92 -8.15 -4.28
N LEU A 116 15.22 -9.44 -4.22
CA LEU A 116 16.31 -10.02 -3.44
C LEU A 116 17.47 -10.43 -4.36
N LEU A 117 18.64 -10.59 -3.76
CA LEU A 117 19.77 -11.28 -4.41
C LEU A 117 19.93 -12.63 -3.72
N GLN A 118 19.70 -13.70 -4.46
CA GLN A 118 19.76 -15.07 -3.94
C GLN A 118 20.58 -15.93 -4.88
N VAL A 119 21.37 -16.86 -4.32
CA VAL A 119 22.15 -17.80 -5.11
C VAL A 119 21.25 -18.99 -5.44
N TYR A 120 21.00 -19.20 -6.73
CA TYR A 120 20.26 -20.37 -7.20
C TYR A 120 21.13 -21.63 -7.05
N GLU A 121 20.51 -22.78 -6.80
CA GLU A 121 21.26 -24.02 -6.59
C GLU A 121 22.15 -24.35 -7.80
N GLY A 122 23.44 -24.56 -7.54
CA GLY A 122 24.44 -24.83 -8.58
C GLY A 122 25.08 -23.60 -9.21
N ASP A 123 24.70 -22.39 -8.82
CA ASP A 123 25.29 -21.15 -9.35
C ASP A 123 26.45 -20.62 -8.50
N SER A 124 27.43 -20.00 -9.17
CA SER A 124 28.55 -19.31 -8.53
C SER A 124 28.25 -17.85 -8.18
N HIS A 125 27.14 -17.30 -8.67
CA HIS A 125 26.77 -15.89 -8.54
C HIS A 125 25.30 -15.75 -8.16
N PRO A 126 24.92 -14.69 -7.43
CA PRO A 126 23.53 -14.45 -7.09
C PRO A 126 22.72 -14.10 -8.34
N SER A 127 21.45 -14.49 -8.34
CA SER A 127 20.42 -14.08 -9.28
C SER A 127 19.51 -13.04 -8.62
N PHE A 128 18.77 -12.27 -9.43
CA PHE A 128 17.68 -11.47 -8.90
C PHE A 128 16.50 -12.38 -8.59
N TYR A 129 15.92 -12.26 -7.40
CA TYR A 129 14.73 -13.01 -7.01
C TYR A 129 13.58 -12.05 -6.74
N LEU A 130 12.47 -12.22 -7.45
CA LEU A 130 11.25 -11.44 -7.27
C LEU A 130 10.35 -12.13 -6.26
N SER A 131 10.21 -11.52 -5.09
CA SER A 131 9.31 -12.01 -4.03
C SER A 131 7.97 -11.28 -4.11
N PHE A 132 6.88 -12.04 -4.09
CA PHE A 132 5.52 -11.51 -4.11
C PHE A 132 4.86 -11.61 -2.72
N PRO A 133 3.82 -10.78 -2.45
CA PRO A 133 3.10 -10.82 -1.19
C PRO A 133 2.34 -12.14 -0.98
N GLY A 134 2.26 -12.57 0.27
CA GLY A 134 1.45 -13.73 0.69
C GLY A 134 2.11 -15.07 0.40
N SER A 135 1.33 -16.02 -0.10
CA SER A 135 1.77 -17.39 -0.43
C SER A 135 2.11 -17.56 -1.91
N ILE A 136 2.20 -16.47 -2.67
CA ILE A 136 2.55 -16.49 -4.09
C ILE A 136 4.04 -16.79 -4.19
N PRO A 137 4.44 -17.87 -4.88
CA PRO A 137 5.84 -18.21 -5.00
C PRO A 137 6.53 -17.19 -5.90
N GLY A 138 7.69 -16.71 -5.46
CA GLY A 138 8.56 -15.87 -6.27
C GLY A 138 9.38 -16.67 -7.27
N TYR A 139 10.07 -15.98 -8.17
CA TYR A 139 10.92 -16.59 -9.18
C TYR A 139 12.26 -15.86 -9.36
N HIS A 140 13.23 -16.58 -9.89
CA HIS A 140 14.58 -16.13 -10.18
C HIS A 140 14.71 -15.62 -11.62
N LEU A 141 15.45 -14.53 -11.77
CA LEU A 141 16.01 -14.07 -13.04
C LEU A 141 17.51 -14.33 -13.02
N LYS A 142 17.91 -15.39 -13.71
CA LYS A 142 19.25 -15.96 -13.68
C LYS A 142 20.03 -15.66 -14.94
N TRP A 143 21.31 -15.29 -14.78
CA TRP A 143 22.24 -15.22 -15.90
C TRP A 143 22.74 -16.61 -16.28
N ASN A 144 22.52 -17.03 -17.54
CA ASN A 144 22.95 -18.35 -18.02
C ASN A 144 24.29 -18.35 -18.77
N GLY A 145 25.01 -17.22 -18.77
CA GLY A 145 26.22 -17.02 -19.58
C GLY A 145 26.01 -16.10 -20.79
N TYR A 146 24.78 -16.01 -21.31
CA TYR A 146 24.44 -15.25 -22.51
C TYR A 146 23.32 -14.23 -22.30
N GLN A 147 22.29 -14.59 -21.52
CA GLN A 147 21.13 -13.76 -21.25
C GLN A 147 20.53 -14.07 -19.87
N TYR A 148 19.64 -13.20 -19.41
CA TYR A 148 18.79 -13.53 -18.27
C TYR A 148 17.66 -14.46 -18.70
N ILE A 149 17.42 -15.49 -17.91
CA ILE A 149 16.34 -16.45 -18.09
C ILE A 149 15.61 -16.66 -16.77
N VAL A 150 14.32 -17.00 -16.86
CA VAL A 150 13.59 -17.62 -15.75
C VAL A 150 13.74 -19.13 -15.89
N PRO A 151 14.22 -19.85 -14.85
CA PRO A 151 14.30 -21.30 -14.84
C PRO A 151 12.95 -21.96 -15.21
N GLU A 152 12.98 -23.06 -15.96
CA GLU A 152 11.76 -23.68 -16.50
C GLU A 152 10.76 -24.12 -15.42
N ASN A 153 11.26 -24.61 -14.29
CA ASN A 153 10.48 -25.00 -13.11
C ASN A 153 9.78 -23.83 -12.42
N GLU A 154 10.12 -22.59 -12.75
CA GLU A 154 9.55 -21.37 -12.16
C GLU A 154 8.67 -20.60 -13.15
N LYS A 155 8.65 -20.99 -14.43
CA LYS A 155 7.82 -20.32 -15.46
C LYS A 155 6.32 -20.48 -15.21
N ASP A 156 5.90 -21.57 -14.58
CA ASP A 156 4.49 -21.81 -14.22
C ASP A 156 3.96 -20.85 -13.15
N LEU A 157 4.83 -20.02 -12.58
CA LEU A 157 4.52 -19.06 -11.52
C LEU A 157 4.41 -17.61 -12.00
N MET A 158 4.72 -17.37 -13.30
CA MET A 158 4.71 -16.04 -13.93
C MET A 158 3.33 -15.63 -14.45
#